data_AF-A0A919Q926-F1
#
_entry.id   AF-A0A919Q926-F1
#
_cell.length_a   1.000
_cell.length_b   1.000
_cell.length_c   1.000
_cell.angle_alpha   90.00
_cell.angle_beta   90.00
_cell.angle_gamma   90.00
#
_symmetry.space_group_name_H-M   'P 1'
#
loop_
_entity.id
_entity.type
_entity.pdbx_description
1 polymer ?
#
loop_
_entity_poly.entity_id
_entity_poly.type
_entity_poly.pdbx_seq_one_letter_code
_entity_poly.pdbx_strand_id
1 'polypeptide(L)' 'MGVDRVIERAQTLVDVLTAAAHPDPDYGADLLVMLRDGAMVAGYLGSPKAAADNLRRAVQSFARDLLPDI' A
#
# COMPACT_ATOMS: atom_id res chain seq x y z
N MET A 1 10.95 17.40 9.07
CA MET A 1 10.24 18.01 7.91
C MET A 1 9.85 16.99 6.83
N GLY A 2 10.71 16.04 6.43
CA GLY A 2 10.36 14.97 5.46
C GLY A 2 9.92 13.65 6.10
N VAL A 3 10.66 13.20 7.12
CA VAL A 3 10.48 11.90 7.79
C VAL A 3 9.15 11.83 8.56
N ASP A 4 8.78 12.92 9.23
CA ASP A 4 7.55 13.02 10.03
C ASP A 4 6.29 12.72 9.20
N ARG A 5 6.24 13.19 7.94
CA ARG A 5 5.11 12.96 7.03
C ARG A 5 5.06 11.56 6.43
N VAL A 6 6.21 10.88 6.34
CA VAL A 6 6.26 9.47 5.91
C VAL A 6 5.76 8.58 7.03
N ILE A 7 6.18 8.85 8.26
CA ILE A 7 5.67 8.18 9.47
C ILE A 7 4.15 8.40 9.60
N GLU A 8 3.66 9.62 9.38
CA GLU A 8 2.23 9.95 9.44
C GLU A 8 1.39 9.18 8.38
N ARG A 9 1.91 9.02 7.16
CA ARG A 9 1.24 8.24 6.11
C ARG A 9 1.21 6.74 6.40
N ALA A 10 2.32 6.20 6.92
CA ALA A 10 2.36 4.81 7.36
C ALA A 10 1.37 4.58 8.51
N GLN A 11 1.31 5.50 9.48
CA GLN A 11 0.34 5.43 10.59
C GLN A 11 -1.12 5.42 10.11
N THR A 12 -1.45 6.24 9.12
CA THR A 12 -2.81 6.22 8.53
C THR A 12 -3.18 4.85 7.96
N LEU A 13 -2.21 4.16 7.33
CA LEU A 13 -2.43 2.81 6.79
C LEU A 13 -2.56 1.78 7.92
N VAL A 14 -1.76 1.89 8.98
CA VAL A 14 -1.87 1.04 10.18
C VAL A 14 -3.27 1.18 10.79
N ASP A 15 -3.78 2.40 10.92
CA ASP A 15 -5.11 2.64 11.50
C ASP A 15 -6.22 2.01 10.65
N VAL A 16 -6.14 2.14 9.32
CA VAL A 16 -7.09 1.51 8.38
C VAL A 16 -7.03 -0.02 8.46
N LEU A 17 -5.84 -0.60 8.48
CA LEU A 17 -5.65 -2.05 8.53
C LEU A 17 -6.06 -2.62 9.89
N THR A 18 -5.85 -1.86 10.97
CA THR A 18 -6.36 -2.19 12.31
C THR A 18 -7.88 -2.21 12.33
N ALA A 19 -8.53 -1.19 11.76
CA ALA A 19 -9.98 -1.13 11.63
C ALA A 19 -10.55 -2.27 10.76
N ALA A 20 -9.77 -2.78 9.80
CA ALA A 20 -10.10 -3.93 8.97
C ALA A 20 -9.74 -5.29 9.62
N ALA A 21 -9.28 -5.30 10.87
CA ALA A 21 -8.84 -6.49 11.60
C ALA A 21 -7.73 -7.28 10.87
N HIS A 22 -6.81 -6.59 10.19
CA HIS A 22 -5.65 -7.22 9.57
C HIS A 22 -4.79 -7.92 10.61
N PRO A 23 -4.33 -9.17 10.36
CA PRO A 23 -3.60 -9.96 11.35
C PRO A 23 -2.26 -9.33 11.77
N ASP A 24 -1.66 -8.53 10.88
CA ASP A 24 -0.44 -7.76 11.13
C ASP A 24 -0.52 -6.37 10.46
N PRO A 25 -1.17 -5.37 11.09
CA PRO A 25 -1.42 -4.07 10.47
C PRO A 25 -0.16 -3.29 10.11
N ASP A 26 0.89 -3.41 10.91
CA ASP A 26 2.18 -2.73 10.68
C ASP A 26 2.86 -3.27 9.42
N TYR A 27 2.97 -4.60 9.30
CA TYR A 27 3.52 -5.23 8.10
C TYR A 27 2.71 -4.90 6.84
N GLY A 28 1.37 -4.90 6.95
CA GLY A 28 0.50 -4.53 5.84
C GLY A 28 0.69 -3.08 5.40
N ALA A 29 0.86 -2.15 6.34
CA ALA A 29 1.13 -0.75 6.05
C ALA A 29 2.46 -0.57 5.33
N ASP A 30 3.52 -1.23 5.81
CA ASP A 30 4.85 -1.20 5.18
C ASP A 30 4.82 -1.74 3.74
N LEU A 31 4.10 -2.84 3.50
CA LEU A 31 3.91 -3.38 2.14
C LEU A 31 3.19 -2.38 1.23
N LEU A 32 2.13 -1.73 1.70
CA LEU A 32 1.38 -0.76 0.91
C LEU A 32 2.21 0.49 0.58
N VAL A 33 3.06 0.96 1.51
CA VAL A 33 4.02 2.03 1.26
C VAL A 33 5.05 1.60 0.21
N MET A 34 5.61 0.40 0.33
CA MET A 34 6.57 -0.16 -0.62
C MET A 34 5.98 -0.25 -2.04
N LEU A 35 4.74 -0.74 -2.17
CA LEU A 35 4.03 -0.82 -3.44
C LEU A 35 3.80 0.58 -4.05
N ARG A 36 3.38 1.54 -3.22
CA ARG A 36 3.15 2.93 -3.64
C ARG A 36 4.44 3.59 -4.13
N ASP A 37 5.54 3.41 -3.41
CA ASP A 37 6.83 4.01 -3.76
C ASP A 37 7.38 3.37 -5.05
N GLY A 38 7.30 2.04 -5.17
CA GLY A 38 7.65 1.33 -6.39
C GLY A 38 6.83 1.78 -7.60
N ALA A 39 5.53 1.99 -7.43
CA ALA A 39 4.66 2.51 -8.49
C ALA A 39 5.00 3.94 -8.90
N MET A 40 5.35 4.81 -7.94
CA MET A 40 5.80 6.17 -8.26
C MET A 40 7.09 6.16 -9.09
N VAL A 41 8.07 5.35 -8.69
CA VAL A 41 9.34 5.23 -9.43
C VAL A 41 9.12 4.58 -10.80
N ALA A 42 8.34 3.50 -10.89
CA ALA A 42 8.05 2.83 -12.15
C ALA A 42 7.29 3.74 -13.14
N GLY A 43 6.40 4.59 -12.65
CA GLY A 43 5.69 5.57 -13.46
C GLY A 43 6.62 6.63 -14.06
N TYR A 44 7.66 7.03 -13.32
CA TYR A 44 8.70 7.94 -13.83
C TYR A 44 9.62 7.26 -14.86
N LEU A 45 9.96 5.99 -14.64
CA LEU A 45 10.91 5.25 -15.49
C LEU A 45 10.28 4.65 -16.76
N GLY A 46 8.96 4.57 -16.86
CA GLY A 46 8.29 3.84 -17.92
C GLY A 46 6.91 4.39 -18.24
N SER A 47 5.91 3.50 -18.29
CA SER A 47 4.52 3.88 -18.57
C SER A 47 3.79 4.21 -17.27
N PRO A 48 3.35 5.48 -17.06
CA PRO A 48 2.56 5.85 -15.89
C PRO A 48 1.26 5.05 -15.79
N LYS A 49 0.62 4.76 -16.94
CA LYS A 49 -0.61 3.96 -17.00
C LYS A 49 -0.36 2.53 -16.52
N ALA A 50 0.70 1.88 -17.01
CA ALA A 50 1.04 0.52 -16.60
C ALA A 50 1.40 0.44 -15.11
N ALA A 51 2.14 1.44 -14.59
CA ALA A 51 2.47 1.52 -13.16
C ALA A 51 1.21 1.65 -12.28
N ALA A 52 0.27 2.51 -12.67
CA ALA A 52 -1.00 2.67 -11.98
C ALA A 52 -1.85 1.39 -12.02
N ASP A 53 -1.94 0.74 -13.20
CA ASP A 53 -2.69 -0.51 -13.36
C ASP A 53 -2.09 -1.64 -12.51
N ASN A 54 -0.76 -1.73 -12.41
CA ASN A 54 -0.07 -2.73 -11.60
C ASN A 54 -0.25 -2.48 -10.10
N LEU A 55 -0.12 -1.22 -9.63
CA LEU A 55 -0.39 -0.87 -8.24
C LEU A 55 -1.81 -1.27 -7.84
N ARG A 56 -2.81 -0.93 -8.66
CA ARG A 56 -4.21 -1.28 -8.42
C ARG A 56 -4.41 -2.79 -8.30
N ARG A 57 -3.77 -3.58 -9.17
CA ARG A 57 -3.85 -5.05 -9.11
C ARG A 57 -3.20 -5.61 -7.86
N ALA A 58 -2.03 -5.10 -7.47
CA ALA A 58 -1.32 -5.52 -6.26
C ALA A 58 -2.15 -5.27 -4.99
N VAL A 59 -2.73 -4.07 -4.86
CA VAL A 59 -3.62 -3.72 -3.73
C VAL A 59 -4.87 -4.61 -3.72
N GLN A 60 -5.44 -4.94 -4.88
CA GLN A 60 -6.57 -5.88 -4.96
C GLN A 60 -6.20 -7.30 -4.51
N SER A 61 -4.99 -7.78 -4.84
CA SER A 61 -4.51 -9.07 -4.34
C SER A 61 -4.30 -9.04 -2.84
N PHE A 62 -3.61 -8.02 -2.32
CA PHE A 62 -3.42 -7.82 -0.89
C PHE A 62 -4.75 -7.80 -0.11
N ALA A 63 -5.76 -7.09 -0.62
CA ALA A 63 -7.07 -7.03 0.01
C ALA A 63 -7.84 -8.38 0.01
N ARG A 64 -7.66 -9.21 -1.03
CA ARG A 64 -8.24 -10.56 -1.06
C ARG A 64 -7.59 -11.49 -0.04
N ASP A 65 -6.28 -11.37 0.15
CA ASP A 65 -5.56 -12.19 1.14
C ASP A 65 -5.96 -11.82 2.58
N LEU A 66 -6.39 -10.57 2.81
CA LEU A 66 -6.94 -10.07 4.07
C LEU A 66 -8.38 -10.54 4.33
N LEU A 67 -9.21 -10.70 3.29
CA LEU A 67 -10.63 -11.03 3.40
C LEU A 67 -10.93 -12.28 2.56
N PRO A 68 -10.58 -13.49 3.06
CA PRO A 68 -10.73 -14.72 2.27
C PRO A 68 -12.19 -15.08 1.92
N ASP A 69 -13.19 -14.47 2.56
CA ASP A 69 -14.60 -14.87 2.50
C ASP A 69 -15.61 -13.76 2.10
N ILE A 70 -15.23 -12.85 1.19
CA ILE A 70 -16.18 -11.96 0.47
C ILE A 70 -15.96 -12.06 -1.03
#